data_AF-A0AAW7FRU3-F1
#
_entry.id   AF-A0AAW7FRU3-F1
#
_cell.length_a   1.000
_cell.length_b   1.000
_cell.length_c   1.000
_cell.angle_alpha   90.00
_cell.angle_beta   90.00
_cell.angle_gamma   90.00
#
_symmetry.space_group_name_H-M   'P 1'
#
loop_
_entity.id
_entity.type
_entity.pdbx_description
1 polymer ?
#
loop_
_entity_poly.entity_id
_entity_poly.type
_entity_poly.pdbx_seq_one_letter_code
_entity_poly.pdbx_strand_id
1 'polypeptide(L)'
;MPAVKIVAEWLKQENDNRIDSTLEFVAAINSGGHIKPEQGVYGVITGYGYGSFPPGDYSFISKISDDQKCLRIDWGRDYQQFNSTIDVLGRTLRPGEIITYFEKPGAENTFDYEITSVTYFE
;
A
#
# COMPACT_ATOMS: atom_id res chain seq x y z
N MET A 1 17.35 3.79 11.01
CA MET A 1 15.97 3.84 11.54
C MET A 1 15.30 2.69 10.84
N PRO A 2 14.87 1.68 11.60
CA PRO A 2 14.51 0.43 10.97
C PRO A 2 13.31 0.66 10.06
N ALA A 3 13.36 0.05 8.88
CA ALA A 3 12.36 0.22 7.84
C ALA A 3 12.05 -1.13 7.19
N VAL A 4 10.91 -1.19 6.50
CA VAL A 4 10.53 -2.34 5.69
C VAL A 4 10.20 -1.85 4.29
N LYS A 5 10.75 -2.53 3.28
CA LYS A 5 10.31 -2.43 1.89
C LYS A 5 9.41 -3.60 1.58
N ILE A 6 8.27 -3.32 0.95
CA ILE A 6 7.32 -4.32 0.47
C ILE A 6 7.15 -4.12 -1.03
N VAL A 7 7.12 -5.24 -1.75
CA VAL A 7 6.72 -5.31 -3.15
C VAL A 7 5.59 -6.33 -3.24
N ALA A 8 4.49 -5.94 -3.84
CA ALA A 8 3.31 -6.76 -3.99
C ALA A 8 2.74 -6.66 -5.40
N GLU A 9 2.25 -7.78 -5.92
CA GLU A 9 1.69 -7.88 -7.25
C GLU A 9 0.20 -8.18 -7.17
N TRP A 10 -0.56 -7.57 -8.06
CA TRP A 10 -2.00 -7.72 -8.05
C TRP A 10 -2.44 -9.14 -8.43
N LEU A 11 -3.22 -9.78 -7.55
CA LEU A 11 -3.92 -11.04 -7.81
C LEU A 11 -5.12 -10.79 -8.74
N LYS A 12 -4.87 -10.86 -10.04
CA LYS A 12 -5.94 -10.78 -11.04
C LYS A 12 -6.86 -11.99 -11.00
N GLN A 13 -8.15 -11.72 -11.15
CA GLN A 13 -9.14 -12.77 -11.38
C GLN A 13 -9.07 -13.27 -12.83
N GLU A 14 -9.45 -14.53 -13.04
CA GLU A 14 -9.65 -15.09 -14.38
C GLU A 14 -10.69 -14.19 -15.09
N ASN A 15 -10.29 -13.51 -16.17
CA ASN A 15 -11.03 -12.49 -16.95
C ASN A 15 -10.80 -11.01 -16.58
N ASP A 16 -9.86 -10.68 -15.70
CA ASP A 16 -9.46 -9.28 -15.49
C ASP A 16 -8.53 -8.77 -16.60
N ASN A 17 -9.09 -7.94 -17.50
CA ASN A 17 -8.38 -7.40 -18.66
C ASN A 17 -7.57 -6.11 -18.36
N ARG A 18 -7.51 -5.66 -17.10
CA ARG A 18 -6.75 -4.48 -16.71
C ARG A 18 -5.24 -4.77 -16.78
N ILE A 19 -4.39 -3.75 -16.76
CA ILE A 19 -2.93 -3.90 -16.81
C ILE A 19 -2.44 -4.52 -15.48
N ASP A 20 -1.36 -5.31 -15.53
CA ASP A 20 -0.71 -5.83 -14.31
C ASP A 20 -0.28 -4.67 -13.43
N SER A 21 -0.59 -4.75 -12.14
CA SER A 21 -0.29 -3.69 -11.19
C SER A 21 0.68 -4.17 -10.14
N THR A 22 1.70 -3.37 -9.85
CA THR A 22 2.65 -3.61 -8.77
C THR A 22 2.57 -2.47 -7.78
N LEU A 23 2.43 -2.80 -6.51
CA LEU A 23 2.47 -1.89 -5.37
C LEU A 23 3.81 -2.08 -4.65
N GLU A 24 4.60 -1.02 -4.56
CA GLU A 24 5.85 -1.02 -3.81
C GLU A 24 5.86 0.14 -2.83
N PHE A 25 6.29 -0.12 -1.60
CA PHE A 25 6.43 0.94 -0.60
C PHE A 25 7.48 0.63 0.46
N VAL A 26 8.02 1.69 1.04
CA VAL A 26 8.99 1.69 2.14
C VAL A 26 8.39 2.44 3.32
N ALA A 27 8.26 1.75 4.45
CA ALA A 27 7.69 2.29 5.67
C ALA A 27 8.65 2.12 6.85
N ALA A 28 8.64 3.08 7.78
CA ALA A 28 9.36 2.92 9.04
C ALA A 28 8.69 1.84 9.92
N ILE A 29 9.49 1.15 10.73
CA ILE A 29 9.00 0.12 11.64
C ILE A 29 9.45 0.35 13.10
N ASN A 30 8.78 -0.31 14.03
CA ASN A 30 9.22 -0.42 15.42
C ASN A 30 10.14 -1.63 15.64
N SER A 31 10.64 -1.82 16.86
CA SER A 31 11.50 -2.95 17.23
C SER A 31 10.85 -4.33 17.08
N GLY A 32 9.51 -4.38 16.98
CA GLY A 32 8.74 -5.60 16.68
C GLY A 32 8.51 -5.83 15.19
N GLY A 33 9.04 -4.97 14.30
CA GLY A 33 8.84 -5.09 12.86
C GLY A 33 7.48 -4.62 12.35
N HIS A 34 6.71 -3.90 13.17
CA HIS A 34 5.42 -3.33 12.77
C HIS A 34 5.58 -1.93 12.19
N ILE A 35 4.83 -1.62 11.13
CA ILE A 35 4.81 -0.29 10.50
C ILE A 35 4.39 0.78 11.50
N LYS A 36 5.11 1.92 11.45
CA LYS A 36 4.85 3.14 12.21
C LYS A 36 4.04 4.13 11.36
N PRO A 37 2.70 4.17 11.48
CA PRO A 37 1.86 5.05 10.66
C PRO A 37 2.12 6.55 10.90
N GLU A 38 2.76 6.91 12.01
CA GLU A 38 3.16 8.28 12.32
C GLU A 38 4.35 8.79 11.48
N GLN A 39 5.05 7.89 10.78
CA GLN A 39 6.16 8.21 9.89
C GLN A 39 5.73 7.84 8.47
N GLY A 40 5.64 8.83 7.56
CA GLY A 40 5.14 8.65 6.18
C GLY A 40 5.81 7.51 5.39
N VAL A 41 5.24 7.17 4.24
CA VAL A 41 5.74 6.13 3.34
C VAL A 41 6.32 6.73 2.07
N TYR A 42 7.39 6.12 1.58
CA TYR A 42 7.81 6.30 0.20
C TYR A 42 7.23 5.17 -0.65
N GLY A 43 6.41 5.49 -1.64
CA GLY A 43 5.64 4.49 -2.39
C GLY A 43 5.73 4.67 -3.89
N VAL A 44 5.34 3.63 -4.63
CA VAL A 44 5.12 3.62 -6.07
C VAL A 44 4.05 2.59 -6.40
N ILE A 45 3.10 2.95 -7.26
CA ILE A 45 2.13 2.01 -7.84
C ILE A 45 2.30 2.05 -9.35
N THR A 46 2.62 0.93 -9.97
CA THR A 46 2.78 0.83 -11.43
C THR A 46 1.63 0.05 -12.04
N GLY A 47 1.30 0.35 -13.30
CA GLY A 47 0.35 -0.47 -14.08
C GLY A 47 -1.11 -0.47 -13.59
N TYR A 48 -1.49 0.50 -12.76
CA TYR A 48 -2.87 0.69 -12.34
C TYR A 48 -3.73 1.27 -13.49
N GLY A 49 -5.05 1.07 -13.46
CA GLY A 49 -5.98 1.37 -14.56
C GLY A 49 -6.02 2.83 -15.07
N TYR A 50 -5.33 3.75 -14.39
CA TYR A 50 -5.18 5.16 -14.77
C TYR A 50 -3.72 5.57 -15.03
N GLY A 51 -2.78 4.62 -15.11
CA GLY A 51 -1.35 4.83 -15.32
C GLY A 51 -0.47 4.36 -14.15
N SER A 52 0.80 4.77 -14.16
CA SER A 52 1.72 4.57 -13.03
C SER A 52 1.78 5.85 -12.19
N PHE A 53 1.74 5.70 -10.88
CA PHE A 53 2.09 6.76 -9.94
C PHE A 53 3.61 6.83 -9.82
N PRO A 54 4.23 8.00 -10.03
CA PRO A 54 5.68 8.11 -9.96
C PRO A 54 6.16 7.80 -8.53
N PRO A 55 7.41 7.34 -8.35
CA PRO A 55 7.99 7.21 -7.02
C PRO A 55 7.95 8.56 -6.29
N GLY A 56 7.46 8.59 -5.05
CA GLY A 56 7.30 9.83 -4.30
C GLY A 56 7.11 9.63 -2.81
N ASP A 57 7.28 10.73 -2.07
CA ASP A 57 6.94 10.81 -0.66
C ASP A 57 5.42 10.95 -0.53
N TYR A 58 4.76 9.87 -0.15
CA TYR A 58 3.33 9.84 0.04
C TYR A 58 3.02 9.96 1.53
N SER A 59 2.35 11.05 1.88
CA SER A 59 1.96 11.27 3.27
C SER A 59 0.87 10.28 3.65
N PHE A 60 1.02 9.66 4.82
CA PHE A 60 -0.13 9.00 5.42
C PHE A 60 -1.14 10.05 5.81
N ILE A 61 -2.41 9.81 5.46
CA ILE A 61 -3.48 10.47 6.19
C ILE A 61 -3.50 9.75 7.52
N SER A 62 -3.01 10.43 8.56
CA SER A 62 -2.79 9.98 9.94
C SER A 62 -4.05 9.52 10.68
N LYS A 63 -5.09 9.10 9.98
CA LYS A 63 -6.22 8.41 10.55
C LYS A 63 -5.98 6.93 10.31
N ILE A 64 -5.51 6.25 11.36
CA ILE A 64 -5.84 4.85 11.60
C ILE A 64 -7.30 4.70 11.15
N SER A 65 -7.56 3.86 10.14
CA SER A 65 -8.93 3.61 9.70
C SER A 65 -9.80 3.24 10.91
N ASP A 66 -11.10 3.50 10.87
CA ASP A 66 -12.00 3.12 11.99
C ASP A 66 -11.83 1.63 12.39
N ASP A 67 -11.38 0.77 11.47
CA ASP A 67 -11.07 -0.65 11.68
C ASP A 67 -9.69 -1.00 12.27
N GLN A 68 -8.87 -0.01 12.68
CA GLN A 68 -7.55 -0.15 13.35
C GLN A 68 -6.46 -1.03 12.67
N LYS A 69 -6.78 -1.71 11.58
CA LYS A 69 -5.89 -2.66 10.87
C LYS A 69 -5.40 -2.13 9.52
N CYS A 70 -6.02 -1.06 9.02
CA CYS A 70 -5.69 -0.50 7.71
C CYS A 70 -4.99 0.84 7.84
N LEU A 71 -4.02 1.03 6.96
CA LEU A 71 -3.19 2.21 6.85
C LEU A 71 -3.57 2.99 5.60
N ARG A 72 -3.90 4.27 5.79
CA ARG A 72 -4.45 5.14 4.74
C ARG A 72 -3.34 5.96 4.09
N ILE A 73 -3.15 5.77 2.78
CA ILE A 73 -2.15 6.47 1.98
C ILE A 73 -2.85 7.50 1.09
N ASP A 74 -2.41 8.76 1.17
CA ASP A 74 -2.80 9.80 0.21
C ASP A 74 -1.77 9.85 -0.91
N TRP A 75 -2.21 9.54 -2.13
CA TRP A 75 -1.35 9.56 -3.31
C TRP A 75 -1.31 10.94 -4.00
N GLY A 76 -1.90 11.98 -3.40
CA GLY A 76 -1.59 13.39 -3.70
C GLY A 76 -2.12 13.93 -5.03
N ARG A 77 -3.29 13.50 -5.52
CA ARG A 77 -3.92 14.18 -6.67
C ARG A 77 -4.71 15.43 -6.23
N ASP A 78 -4.39 16.57 -6.84
CA ASP A 78 -5.08 17.86 -6.63
C ASP A 78 -6.56 17.89 -7.03
N TYR A 79 -7.05 16.91 -7.82
CA TYR A 79 -8.43 16.92 -8.35
C TYR A 79 -9.34 15.78 -7.86
N GLN A 80 -8.76 14.72 -7.30
CA GLN A 80 -9.49 13.62 -6.66
C GLN A 80 -8.59 13.16 -5.52
N GLN A 81 -8.99 13.38 -4.27
CA GLN A 81 -8.25 12.97 -3.06
C GLN A 81 -8.14 11.45 -2.98
N PHE A 82 -7.32 10.86 -3.85
CA PHE A 82 -7.17 9.43 -4.05
C PHE A 82 -6.42 8.86 -2.85
N ASN A 83 -7.23 8.38 -1.93
CA ASN A 83 -6.86 7.76 -0.70
C ASN A 83 -7.02 6.27 -0.87
N SER A 84 -5.96 5.54 -0.59
CA SER A 84 -6.04 4.10 -0.46
C SER A 84 -5.98 3.68 0.99
N THR A 85 -6.57 2.53 1.33
CA THR A 85 -6.26 1.84 2.59
C THR A 85 -5.65 0.48 2.30
N ILE A 86 -4.62 0.11 3.06
CA ILE A 86 -3.93 -1.18 2.96
C ILE A 86 -3.90 -1.83 4.33
N ASP A 87 -4.28 -3.09 4.45
CA ASP A 87 -4.44 -3.86 5.69
C ASP A 87 -3.09 -4.37 6.28
N VAL A 88 -2.14 -3.46 6.53
CA VAL A 88 -0.77 -3.81 6.95
C VAL A 88 -0.46 -3.49 8.42
N LEU A 89 -1.38 -2.86 9.16
CA LEU A 89 -1.10 -2.45 10.54
C LEU A 89 -1.13 -3.62 11.52
N GLY A 90 -0.22 -3.59 12.49
CA GLY A 90 -0.22 -4.53 13.62
C GLY A 90 0.24 -5.95 13.28
N ARG A 91 0.80 -6.18 12.09
CA ARG A 91 1.40 -7.47 11.69
C ARG A 91 2.82 -7.31 11.16
N THR A 92 3.63 -8.36 11.31
CA THR A 92 4.91 -8.53 10.61
C THR A 92 4.62 -9.13 9.24
N LEU A 93 5.04 -8.45 8.17
CA LEU A 93 4.71 -8.84 6.81
C LEU A 93 5.67 -9.89 6.25
N ARG A 94 5.17 -10.78 5.39
CA ARG A 94 5.96 -11.86 4.78
C ARG A 94 5.59 -12.09 3.31
N PRO A 95 6.53 -12.61 2.49
CA PRO A 95 6.19 -13.07 1.15
C PRO A 95 5.05 -14.12 1.17
N GLY A 96 4.15 -14.04 0.18
CA GLY A 96 2.95 -14.87 0.05
C GLY A 96 1.74 -14.38 0.86
N GLU A 97 1.89 -13.36 1.70
CA GLU A 97 0.74 -12.75 2.36
C GLU A 97 -0.06 -11.87 1.39
N ILE A 98 -1.38 -11.86 1.58
CA ILE A 98 -2.28 -10.99 0.84
C ILE A 98 -2.44 -9.67 1.60
N ILE A 99 -2.30 -8.58 0.86
CA ILE A 99 -2.68 -7.24 1.29
C ILE A 99 -3.84 -6.75 0.41
N THR A 100 -4.87 -6.23 1.05
CA THR A 100 -6.03 -5.69 0.34
C THR A 100 -5.91 -4.18 0.25
N TYR A 101 -5.92 -3.69 -0.98
CA TYR A 101 -5.85 -2.31 -1.36
C TYR A 101 -7.25 -1.80 -1.74
N PHE A 102 -7.76 -0.83 -0.98
CA PHE A 102 -9.09 -0.22 -1.21
C PHE A 102 -8.95 1.22 -1.67
N GLU A 103 -9.71 1.66 -2.68
CA GLU A 103 -9.62 3.03 -3.22
C GLU A 103 -10.81 3.93 -2.86
N LYS A 104 -10.55 5.20 -2.49
CA LYS A 104 -11.54 6.29 -2.33
C LYS A 104 -10.98 7.64 -2.82
N PRO A 105 -11.75 8.53 -3.48
CA PRO A 105 -13.20 8.57 -3.61
C PRO A 105 -13.61 8.18 -5.05
N GLY A 106 -14.32 7.07 -5.20
CA GLY A 106 -14.74 6.55 -6.49
C GLY A 106 -15.54 5.26 -6.32
N ALA A 107 -15.77 4.52 -7.41
CA ALA A 107 -16.27 3.15 -7.33
C ALA A 107 -15.39 2.39 -6.33
N GLU A 108 -16.01 1.81 -5.30
CA GLU A 108 -15.34 1.11 -4.20
C GLU A 108 -14.66 -0.14 -4.74
N ASN A 109 -13.52 0.04 -5.38
CA ASN A 109 -12.73 -1.03 -5.94
C ASN A 109 -11.81 -1.56 -4.85
N THR A 110 -11.89 -2.87 -4.66
CA THR A 110 -11.04 -3.64 -3.77
C THR A 110 -10.11 -4.49 -4.63
N PHE A 111 -8.82 -4.43 -4.35
CA PHE A 111 -7.79 -5.14 -5.08
C PHE A 111 -6.91 -5.91 -4.10
N ASP A 112 -6.80 -7.22 -4.29
CA ASP A 112 -5.92 -8.06 -3.50
C ASP A 112 -4.54 -8.15 -4.15
N TYR A 113 -3.50 -7.81 -3.43
CA TYR A 113 -2.11 -7.96 -3.87
C TYR A 113 -1.44 -9.06 -3.06
N GLU A 114 -0.67 -9.91 -3.71
CA GLU A 114 0.22 -10.87 -3.05
C GLU A 114 1.59 -10.22 -2.85
N ILE A 115 2.10 -10.24 -1.62
CA ILE A 115 3.46 -9.78 -1.34
C ILE A 115 4.46 -10.74 -1.98
N THR A 116 5.23 -10.25 -2.95
CA THR A 116 6.28 -11.03 -3.61
C THR A 116 7.64 -10.87 -2.92
N SER A 117 7.86 -9.75 -2.23
CA SER A 117 9.11 -9.47 -1.52
C SER A 117 8.91 -8.60 -0.28
N VAL A 118 9.62 -8.93 0.80
CA VAL A 118 9.76 -8.12 2.02
C VAL A 118 11.23 -7.99 2.36
N THR A 119 11.72 -6.77 2.56
CA THR A 119 13.10 -6.50 2.97
C THR A 119 13.11 -5.59 4.19
N TYR A 120 13.72 -6.08 5.28
CA TYR A 120 13.90 -5.34 6.52
C TYR A 120 15.27 -4.66 6.53
N PHE A 121 15.30 -3.37 6.87
CA PHE A 121 16.50 -2.56 7.05
C PHE A 121 16.65 -2.20 8.53
N GLU A 122 17.89 -2.17 9.03
CA GLU A 122 18.24 -1.75 10.40
C GLU A 122 18.48 -0.23 10.50
#